data_AF-A0A2S2NRB0-F1
#
_entry.id   AF-A0A2S2NRB0-F1
#
_cell.length_a   1.000
_cell.length_b   1.000
_cell.length_c   1.000
_cell.angle_alpha   90.00
_cell.angle_beta   90.00
_cell.angle_gamma   90.00
#
_symmetry.space_group_name_H-M   'P 1'
#
loop_
_entity.id
_entity.type
_entity.pdbx_description
1 polymer ?
#
loop_
_entity_poly.entity_id
_entity_poly.type
_entity_poly.pdbx_seq_one_letter_code
_entity_poly.pdbx_strand_id
1 'polypeptide(L)'
;MLYDCDPFTRDYFKDILKIVQPEPIQIINPKNNDLTVTRLQAIPPHTGIGEPDDTLQNCLSLVPKPPKTLDFVTFVLNATKKLRYKLKMVPVYEVDNLRDFIMEYCIGNDQMCIVELASKNSGFYKGRFMSSARLRKPGTSIDSNQFYGPKDFAIGAELYAKGLVFIITELDVWSYKYMIENKDMFTQDAIDGAKRFLESKNLLKSQENVDEISVHESTTILSDT
;
A
#
# COMPACT_ATOMS: atom_id res chain seq x y z
N MET A 1 -22.79 -12.41 -54.72
CA MET A 1 -22.47 -11.01 -55.04
C MET A 1 -21.23 -11.02 -55.93
N LEU A 2 -21.26 -10.36 -57.08
CA LEU A 2 -20.15 -10.26 -58.03
C LEU A 2 -19.39 -8.96 -57.76
N TYR A 3 -18.09 -9.03 -57.52
CA TYR A 3 -17.29 -7.89 -57.04
C TYR A 3 -16.45 -7.23 -58.14
N ASP A 4 -15.89 -8.03 -59.03
CA ASP A 4 -15.07 -7.58 -60.14
C ASP A 4 -15.10 -8.62 -61.28
N CYS A 5 -14.83 -8.15 -62.49
CA CYS A 5 -14.69 -8.93 -63.72
C CYS A 5 -13.33 -8.63 -64.33
N ASP A 6 -12.71 -9.64 -64.93
CA ASP A 6 -11.42 -9.51 -65.60
C ASP A 6 -11.50 -8.64 -66.87
N PRO A 7 -10.36 -8.11 -67.36
CA PRO A 7 -10.35 -7.19 -68.51
C PRO A 7 -10.99 -7.77 -69.78
N PHE A 8 -10.76 -9.05 -70.07
CA PHE A 8 -11.33 -9.70 -71.26
C PHE A 8 -12.87 -9.75 -71.19
N THR A 9 -13.42 -10.10 -70.04
CA THR A 9 -14.87 -10.09 -69.83
C THR A 9 -15.44 -8.68 -69.90
N ARG A 10 -14.71 -7.66 -69.41
CA ARG A 10 -15.12 -6.25 -69.52
C ARG A 10 -15.20 -5.80 -70.99
N ASP A 11 -14.21 -6.14 -71.78
CA ASP A 11 -14.16 -5.81 -73.22
C ASP A 11 -15.28 -6.53 -73.99
N TYR A 12 -15.53 -7.81 -73.71
CA TYR A 12 -16.62 -8.56 -74.34
C TYR A 12 -18.00 -7.92 -74.09
N PHE A 13 -18.31 -7.56 -72.84
CA PHE A 13 -19.59 -6.93 -72.51
C PHE A 13 -19.73 -5.53 -73.13
N LYS A 14 -18.63 -4.79 -73.24
CA LYS A 14 -18.61 -3.47 -73.88
C LYS A 14 -18.79 -3.57 -75.40
N ASP A 15 -18.11 -4.51 -76.04
CA ASP A 15 -18.03 -4.57 -77.51
C ASP A 15 -19.20 -5.33 -78.12
N ILE A 16 -19.58 -6.47 -77.55
CA ILE A 16 -20.64 -7.34 -78.06
C ILE A 16 -21.99 -6.93 -77.50
N LEU A 17 -22.08 -6.77 -76.18
CA LEU A 17 -23.36 -6.54 -75.49
C LEU A 17 -23.69 -5.05 -75.31
N LYS A 18 -22.75 -4.14 -75.62
CA LYS A 18 -22.87 -2.67 -75.45
C LYS A 18 -23.25 -2.24 -74.02
N ILE A 19 -22.88 -3.05 -73.02
CA ILE A 19 -23.10 -2.77 -71.61
C ILE A 19 -21.77 -2.40 -70.97
N VAL A 20 -21.68 -1.20 -70.41
CA VAL A 20 -20.50 -0.75 -69.65
C VAL A 20 -20.61 -1.29 -68.23
N GLN A 21 -19.66 -2.13 -67.83
CA GLN A 21 -19.59 -2.66 -66.48
C GLN A 21 -19.08 -1.58 -65.50
N PRO A 22 -19.64 -1.50 -64.27
CA PRO A 22 -19.19 -0.55 -63.26
C PRO A 22 -17.77 -0.86 -62.76
N GLU A 23 -17.17 0.13 -62.09
CA GLU A 23 -15.85 -0.02 -61.45
C GLU A 23 -15.86 -1.16 -60.41
N PRO A 24 -14.70 -1.85 -60.21
CA PRO A 24 -14.57 -2.91 -59.23
C PRO A 24 -15.05 -2.46 -57.85
N ILE A 25 -15.92 -3.26 -57.22
CA ILE A 25 -16.38 -2.99 -55.86
C ILE A 25 -15.23 -3.33 -54.92
N GLN A 26 -14.72 -2.34 -54.18
CA GLN A 26 -13.70 -2.58 -53.17
C GLN A 26 -14.26 -3.47 -52.06
N ILE A 27 -13.78 -4.71 -52.01
CA ILE A 27 -14.07 -5.61 -50.90
C ILE A 27 -13.29 -5.08 -49.72
N ILE A 28 -13.99 -4.56 -48.72
CA ILE A 28 -13.43 -4.47 -47.38
C ILE A 28 -13.32 -5.93 -46.94
N ASN A 29 -12.19 -6.56 -47.21
CA ASN A 29 -11.79 -7.68 -46.37
C ASN A 29 -11.78 -7.06 -44.98
N PRO A 30 -12.64 -7.50 -44.04
CA PRO A 30 -12.39 -7.17 -42.65
C PRO A 30 -11.02 -7.81 -42.43
N LYS A 31 -9.95 -6.99 -42.53
CA LYS A 31 -8.56 -7.38 -42.20
C LYS A 31 -8.76 -8.25 -41.01
N ASN A 32 -8.44 -9.55 -41.15
CA ASN A 32 -8.80 -10.58 -40.18
C ASN A 32 -9.01 -9.84 -38.90
N ASN A 33 -10.29 -9.66 -38.54
CA ASN A 33 -10.53 -9.31 -37.18
C ASN A 33 -10.02 -10.62 -36.52
N ASP A 34 -8.72 -10.79 -36.28
CA ASP A 34 -8.12 -10.42 -35.02
C ASP A 34 -8.88 -9.18 -34.51
N LEU A 35 -10.18 -9.32 -34.19
CA LEU A 35 -10.60 -9.77 -32.89
C LEU A 35 -9.40 -9.84 -31.92
N THR A 36 -8.67 -8.72 -31.84
CA THR A 36 -8.55 -7.91 -30.65
C THR A 36 -9.94 -7.58 -30.06
N VAL A 37 -10.84 -8.56 -30.05
CA VAL A 37 -11.23 -9.24 -28.83
C VAL A 37 -9.98 -9.51 -27.96
N THR A 38 -9.27 -8.45 -27.57
CA THR A 38 -9.42 -7.88 -26.25
C THR A 38 -10.89 -7.99 -25.81
N ARG A 39 -11.37 -9.23 -25.61
CA ARG A 39 -12.12 -9.53 -24.42
C ARG A 39 -11.13 -9.10 -23.36
N LEU A 40 -11.21 -7.82 -22.97
CA LEU A 40 -10.88 -7.40 -21.63
C LEU A 40 -11.83 -8.26 -20.79
N GLN A 41 -11.46 -9.53 -20.56
CA GLN A 41 -12.19 -10.36 -19.64
C GLN A 41 -12.00 -9.61 -18.33
N ALA A 42 -13.09 -9.02 -17.85
CA ALA A 42 -13.10 -8.42 -16.54
C ALA A 42 -12.58 -9.50 -15.60
N ILE A 43 -11.50 -9.17 -14.87
CA ILE A 43 -10.95 -10.07 -13.86
C ILE A 43 -12.12 -10.42 -12.94
N PRO A 44 -12.40 -11.72 -12.72
CA PRO A 44 -13.51 -12.11 -11.88
C PRO A 44 -13.30 -11.55 -10.46
N PRO A 45 -14.38 -11.26 -9.73
CA PRO A 45 -14.26 -10.81 -8.35
C PRO A 45 -13.51 -11.86 -7.51
N HIS A 46 -12.76 -11.38 -6.52
CA HIS A 46 -11.98 -12.23 -5.64
C HIS A 46 -12.87 -13.26 -4.92
N THR A 47 -12.38 -14.50 -4.82
CA THR A 47 -13.11 -15.64 -4.26
C THR A 47 -13.26 -15.62 -2.73
N GLY A 48 -12.59 -14.68 -2.06
CA GLY A 48 -12.56 -14.54 -0.60
C GLY A 48 -11.49 -15.39 0.09
N ILE A 49 -10.73 -16.20 -0.66
CA ILE A 49 -9.64 -17.03 -0.16
C ILE A 49 -8.31 -16.46 -0.63
N GLY A 50 -7.34 -16.35 0.27
CA GLY A 50 -6.00 -15.86 -0.05
C GLY A 50 -5.89 -14.33 -0.14
N GLU A 51 -4.72 -13.87 -0.58
CA GLU A 51 -4.50 -12.46 -0.90
C GLU A 51 -4.91 -12.19 -2.36
N PRO A 52 -5.48 -11.02 -2.67
CA PRO A 52 -5.97 -10.73 -4.02
C PRO A 52 -4.84 -10.67 -5.04
N ASP A 53 -3.63 -10.26 -4.63
CA ASP A 53 -2.45 -10.27 -5.50
C ASP A 53 -2.11 -11.69 -5.97
N ASP A 54 -2.32 -12.70 -5.11
CA ASP A 54 -2.05 -14.11 -5.39
C ASP A 54 -3.18 -14.73 -6.24
N THR A 55 -4.44 -14.52 -5.84
CA THR A 55 -5.61 -14.98 -6.60
C THR A 55 -5.67 -14.38 -8.00
N LEU A 56 -5.23 -13.13 -8.17
CA LEU A 56 -5.16 -12.47 -9.47
C LEU A 56 -4.24 -13.22 -10.44
N GLN A 57 -3.12 -13.78 -9.97
CA GLN A 57 -2.17 -14.51 -10.84
C GLN A 57 -2.79 -15.77 -11.44
N ASN A 58 -3.72 -16.40 -10.74
CA ASN A 58 -4.49 -17.54 -11.24
C ASN A 58 -5.40 -17.14 -12.42
N CYS A 59 -5.90 -15.91 -12.44
CA CYS A 59 -6.72 -15.40 -13.54
C CYS A 59 -5.87 -14.96 -14.74
N LEU A 60 -4.63 -14.51 -14.51
CA LEU A 60 -3.74 -13.99 -15.55
C LEU A 60 -3.01 -15.09 -16.33
N SER A 61 -2.74 -16.25 -15.71
CA SER A 61 -1.97 -17.32 -16.32
C SER A 61 -2.37 -18.70 -15.82
N LEU A 62 -2.33 -19.70 -16.70
CA LEU A 62 -2.64 -21.10 -16.36
C LEU A 62 -1.70 -21.67 -15.28
N VAL A 63 -0.42 -21.28 -15.32
CA VAL A 63 0.56 -21.62 -14.29
C VAL A 63 0.82 -20.36 -13.47
N PRO A 64 0.22 -20.25 -12.26
CA PRO A 64 0.34 -19.04 -11.46
C PRO A 64 1.80 -18.80 -11.11
N LYS A 65 2.25 -17.58 -11.34
CA LYS A 65 3.58 -17.12 -10.91
C LYS A 65 3.43 -16.48 -9.54
N PRO A 66 4.41 -16.63 -8.64
CA PRO A 66 4.38 -15.91 -7.38
C PRO A 66 4.32 -14.40 -7.66
N PRO A 67 3.46 -13.65 -6.95
CA PRO A 67 3.39 -12.21 -7.12
C PRO A 67 4.78 -11.62 -6.86
N LYS A 68 5.19 -10.67 -7.70
CA LYS A 68 6.44 -9.94 -7.45
C LYS A 68 6.25 -9.16 -6.16
N THR A 69 7.07 -9.45 -5.14
CA THR A 69 7.08 -8.66 -3.90
C THR A 69 7.37 -7.20 -4.21
N LEU A 70 6.98 -6.29 -3.31
CA LEU A 70 7.57 -4.95 -3.28
C LEU A 70 9.09 -5.04 -3.41
N ASP A 71 9.68 -4.03 -4.03
CA ASP A 71 11.10 -3.91 -4.34
C ASP A 71 11.96 -4.59 -3.25
N PHE A 72 12.61 -5.70 -3.60
CA PHE A 72 13.36 -6.53 -2.65
C PHE A 72 14.42 -5.71 -1.92
N VAL A 73 14.97 -4.70 -2.61
CA VAL A 73 15.92 -3.75 -2.03
C VAL A 73 15.25 -2.96 -0.89
N THR A 74 14.04 -2.44 -1.11
CA THR A 74 13.28 -1.70 -0.10
C THR A 74 12.90 -2.61 1.08
N PHE A 75 12.49 -3.86 0.80
CA PHE A 75 12.21 -4.84 1.84
C PHE A 75 13.44 -5.08 2.73
N VAL A 76 14.61 -5.34 2.13
CA VAL A 76 15.85 -5.62 2.87
C VAL A 76 16.33 -4.40 3.66
N LEU A 77 16.34 -3.20 3.05
CA LEU A 77 16.77 -1.96 3.70
C LEU A 77 15.88 -1.56 4.89
N ASN A 78 14.58 -1.89 4.82
CA ASN A 78 13.60 -1.52 5.84
C ASN A 78 13.14 -2.70 6.70
N ALA A 79 13.76 -3.88 6.60
CA ALA A 79 13.34 -5.09 7.32
C ALA A 79 13.38 -4.92 8.86
N THR A 80 14.33 -4.13 9.36
CA THR A 80 14.49 -3.87 10.81
C THR A 80 13.70 -2.65 11.29
N LYS A 81 13.18 -1.84 10.36
CA LYS A 81 12.51 -0.57 10.65
C LYS A 81 11.03 -0.80 10.92
N LYS A 82 10.60 -0.46 12.13
CA LYS A 82 9.21 -0.63 12.58
C LYS A 82 8.68 0.63 13.23
N LEU A 83 7.54 1.10 12.78
CA LEU A 83 6.83 2.18 13.46
C LEU A 83 6.04 1.59 14.63
N ARG A 84 6.11 2.25 15.77
CA ARG A 84 5.47 1.81 17.02
C ARG A 84 4.52 2.89 17.53
N TYR A 85 3.30 2.46 17.76
CA TYR A 85 2.22 3.30 18.26
C TYR A 85 1.53 2.64 19.43
N LYS A 86 1.12 3.44 20.41
CA LYS A 86 0.24 2.97 21.46
C LYS A 86 -1.20 3.16 21.03
N LEU A 87 -2.00 2.13 21.25
CA LEU A 87 -3.41 2.10 20.92
C LEU A 87 -4.25 1.94 22.18
N LYS A 88 -5.39 2.61 22.18
CA LYS A 88 -6.50 2.34 23.10
C LYS A 88 -7.68 1.75 22.35
N MET A 89 -8.22 0.65 22.85
CA MET A 89 -9.44 0.08 22.30
C MET A 89 -10.64 0.96 22.67
N VAL A 90 -11.58 1.15 21.74
CA VAL A 90 -12.89 1.74 22.06
C VAL A 90 -13.63 0.74 22.96
N PRO A 91 -13.95 1.10 24.21
CA PRO A 91 -14.46 0.16 25.19
C PRO A 91 -15.86 -0.33 24.81
N VAL A 92 -16.05 -1.64 24.80
CA VAL A 92 -17.40 -2.25 24.80
C VAL A 92 -17.85 -2.45 26.25
N TYR A 93 -16.91 -2.83 27.12
CA TYR A 93 -17.09 -2.94 28.56
C TYR A 93 -16.14 -1.98 29.28
N GLU A 94 -16.49 -1.59 30.51
CA GLU A 94 -15.65 -0.67 31.31
C GLU A 94 -14.23 -1.20 31.51
N VAL A 95 -14.08 -2.52 31.64
CA VAL A 95 -12.79 -3.20 31.82
C VAL A 95 -11.85 -3.05 30.62
N ASP A 96 -12.38 -2.84 29.41
CA ASP A 96 -11.56 -2.68 28.21
C ASP A 96 -10.74 -1.37 28.24
N ASN A 97 -11.18 -0.37 29.01
CA ASN A 97 -10.41 0.88 29.20
C ASN A 97 -9.05 0.65 29.84
N LEU A 98 -8.92 -0.42 30.65
CA LEU A 98 -7.70 -0.77 31.38
C LEU A 98 -6.68 -1.47 30.48
N ARG A 99 -7.07 -1.86 29.27
CA ARG A 99 -6.22 -2.59 28.33
C ARG A 99 -5.44 -1.61 27.48
N ASP A 100 -4.13 -1.84 27.39
CA ASP A 100 -3.22 -1.07 26.56
C ASP A 100 -2.66 -1.96 25.46
N PHE A 101 -2.54 -1.39 24.26
CA PHE A 101 -2.06 -2.13 23.11
C PHE A 101 -0.90 -1.36 22.45
N ILE A 102 0.02 -2.11 21.85
CA ILE A 102 1.06 -1.58 20.98
C ILE A 102 0.84 -2.13 19.59
N MET A 103 0.78 -1.23 18.61
CA MET A 103 0.87 -1.58 17.21
C MET A 103 2.31 -1.45 16.74
N GLU A 104 2.82 -2.49 16.08
CA GLU A 104 4.06 -2.42 15.31
C GLU A 104 3.73 -2.53 13.82
N TYR A 105 4.17 -1.55 13.02
CA TYR A 105 4.05 -1.55 11.56
C TYR A 105 5.43 -1.70 10.92
N CYS A 106 5.61 -2.73 10.11
CA CYS A 106 6.83 -3.02 9.38
C CYS A 106 6.83 -2.28 8.05
N ILE A 107 7.76 -1.33 7.86
CA ILE A 107 7.80 -0.47 6.68
C ILE A 107 8.22 -1.25 5.42
N GLY A 108 9.02 -2.31 5.56
CA GLY A 108 9.52 -3.07 4.40
C GLY A 108 8.47 -3.93 3.68
N ASN A 109 7.38 -4.32 4.36
CA ASN A 109 6.37 -5.24 3.79
C ASN A 109 4.92 -4.84 4.10
N ASP A 110 4.70 -3.64 4.64
CA ASP A 110 3.40 -3.07 4.99
C ASP A 110 2.55 -3.95 5.93
N GLN A 111 3.19 -4.86 6.66
CA GLN A 111 2.51 -5.69 7.65
C GLN A 111 2.48 -4.99 8.99
N MET A 112 1.41 -5.22 9.74
CA MET A 112 1.30 -4.77 11.12
C MET A 112 0.93 -5.91 12.06
N CYS A 113 1.30 -5.76 13.32
CA CYS A 113 0.82 -6.61 14.40
C CYS A 113 0.35 -5.75 15.57
N ILE A 114 -0.57 -6.29 16.37
CA ILE A 114 -1.07 -5.65 17.58
C ILE A 114 -0.78 -6.57 18.75
N VAL A 115 -0.13 -6.02 19.77
CA VAL A 115 0.27 -6.73 20.99
C VAL A 115 -0.41 -6.06 22.17
N GLU A 116 -1.05 -6.86 23.01
CA GLU A 116 -1.65 -6.42 24.26
C GLU A 116 -0.59 -6.39 25.36
N LEU A 117 -0.55 -5.27 26.08
CA LEU A 117 0.30 -5.09 27.25
C LEU A 117 -0.41 -5.61 28.50
N ALA A 118 0.31 -6.34 29.35
CA ALA A 118 -0.20 -6.71 30.65
C ALA A 118 -0.12 -5.52 31.61
N SER A 119 -1.27 -5.15 32.16
CA SER A 119 -1.38 -4.24 33.30
C SER A 119 -1.37 -5.05 34.60
N LYS A 120 -0.60 -4.61 35.61
CA LYS A 120 -0.57 -5.27 36.92
C LYS A 120 -1.97 -5.33 37.52
N ASN A 121 -2.32 -6.47 38.12
CA ASN A 121 -3.62 -6.71 38.79
C ASN A 121 -4.86 -6.55 37.91
N SER A 122 -4.71 -6.52 36.58
CA SER A 122 -5.84 -6.34 35.65
C SER A 122 -6.57 -7.64 35.31
N GLY A 123 -5.96 -8.80 35.58
CA GLY A 123 -6.47 -10.10 35.15
C GLY A 123 -6.26 -10.41 33.66
N PHE A 124 -5.68 -9.48 32.88
CA PHE A 124 -5.37 -9.68 31.47
C PHE A 124 -3.94 -10.19 31.26
N TYR A 125 -3.80 -11.17 30.36
CA TYR A 125 -2.50 -11.71 29.97
C TYR A 125 -1.88 -10.88 28.85
N LYS A 126 -0.57 -10.67 28.92
CA LYS A 126 0.21 -10.14 27.80
C LYS A 126 0.13 -11.14 26.66
N GLY A 127 -0.20 -10.67 25.46
CA GLY A 127 -0.35 -11.55 24.31
C GLY A 127 -0.35 -10.81 22.99
N ARG A 128 -0.12 -11.55 21.91
CA ARG A 128 -0.30 -11.00 20.56
C ARG A 128 -1.79 -11.02 20.23
N PHE A 129 -2.40 -9.85 20.18
CA PHE A 129 -3.81 -9.70 19.81
C PHE A 129 -4.04 -9.98 18.33
N MET A 130 -3.14 -9.50 17.46
CA MET A 130 -3.16 -9.73 16.03
C MET A 130 -1.77 -10.13 15.50
N SER A 131 -1.69 -11.26 14.79
CA SER A 131 -0.48 -11.68 14.06
C SER A 131 -0.08 -10.69 12.98
N SER A 132 1.21 -10.69 12.61
CA SER A 132 1.73 -9.85 11.51
C SER A 132 0.94 -10.13 10.22
N ALA A 133 0.23 -9.12 9.72
CA ALA A 133 -0.55 -9.19 8.50
C ALA A 133 -0.78 -7.79 7.93
N ARG A 134 -1.02 -7.68 6.62
CA ARG A 134 -1.50 -6.44 6.00
C ARG A 134 -2.97 -6.22 6.41
N LEU A 135 -3.26 -5.12 7.09
CA LEU A 135 -4.62 -4.83 7.58
C LEU A 135 -5.40 -4.05 6.52
N ARG A 136 -6.58 -4.54 6.15
CA ARG A 136 -7.46 -3.89 5.19
C ARG A 136 -8.26 -2.76 5.82
N LYS A 137 -8.53 -1.72 5.03
CA LYS A 137 -9.41 -0.63 5.47
C LYS A 137 -10.87 -1.10 5.55
N PRO A 138 -11.65 -0.63 6.54
CA PRO A 138 -13.06 -0.98 6.68
C PRO A 138 -13.85 -0.52 5.45
N GLY A 139 -14.91 -1.25 5.10
CA GLY A 139 -15.81 -0.88 4.00
C GLY A 139 -15.22 -0.99 2.60
N THR A 140 -13.99 -1.50 2.45
CA THR A 140 -13.36 -1.68 1.14
C THR A 140 -13.63 -3.09 0.59
N SER A 141 -13.93 -3.20 -0.70
CA SER A 141 -14.06 -4.50 -1.36
C SER A 141 -12.70 -5.19 -1.41
N ILE A 142 -12.68 -6.53 -1.39
CA ILE A 142 -11.42 -7.29 -1.42
C ILE A 142 -10.60 -6.93 -2.67
N ASP A 143 -11.28 -6.68 -3.78
CA ASP A 143 -10.72 -6.31 -5.09
C ASP A 143 -10.03 -4.93 -5.10
N SER A 144 -10.48 -4.00 -4.24
CA SER A 144 -9.89 -2.65 -4.18
C SER A 144 -8.46 -2.63 -3.62
N ASN A 145 -8.07 -3.73 -2.95
CA ASN A 145 -6.74 -3.95 -2.36
C ASN A 145 -6.22 -2.80 -1.49
N GLN A 146 -7.14 -2.11 -0.78
CA GLN A 146 -6.80 -0.98 0.08
C GLN A 146 -6.43 -1.43 1.48
N PHE A 147 -5.16 -1.24 1.83
CA PHE A 147 -4.62 -1.51 3.16
C PHE A 147 -4.31 -0.22 3.90
N TYR A 148 -4.26 -0.32 5.23
CA TYR A 148 -3.72 0.75 6.05
C TYR A 148 -2.23 0.96 5.76
N GLY A 149 -1.82 2.23 5.72
CA GLY A 149 -0.43 2.60 5.57
C GLY A 149 -0.06 3.80 6.45
N PRO A 150 1.18 4.30 6.31
CA PRO A 150 1.72 5.38 7.14
C PRO A 150 0.88 6.67 7.13
N LYS A 151 0.17 6.94 6.02
CA LYS A 151 -0.73 8.10 5.87
C LYS A 151 -1.97 8.05 6.78
N ASP A 152 -2.35 6.85 7.22
CA ASP A 152 -3.52 6.62 8.07
C ASP A 152 -3.18 6.67 9.57
N PHE A 153 -1.89 6.74 9.94
CA PHE A 153 -1.44 6.63 11.33
C PHE A 153 -1.24 8.01 12.01
N ALA A 154 -2.31 8.82 12.05
CA ALA A 154 -2.31 10.05 12.84
C ALA A 154 -2.70 9.78 14.30
N ILE A 155 -2.22 10.61 15.23
CA ILE A 155 -2.69 10.56 16.63
C ILE A 155 -4.18 10.97 16.65
N GLY A 156 -5.00 10.15 17.30
CA GLY A 156 -6.46 10.27 17.30
C GLY A 156 -7.16 9.52 16.17
N ALA A 157 -6.42 8.96 15.20
CA ALA A 157 -7.02 8.18 14.13
C ALA A 157 -7.56 6.83 14.62
N GLU A 158 -8.63 6.37 13.99
CA GLU A 158 -9.27 5.09 14.24
C GLU A 158 -8.68 3.98 13.36
N LEU A 159 -8.44 2.83 13.98
CA LEU A 159 -7.91 1.62 13.36
C LEU A 159 -8.87 0.46 13.62
N TYR A 160 -9.33 -0.17 12.54
CA TYR A 160 -10.31 -1.25 12.61
C TYR A 160 -9.60 -2.60 12.44
N ALA A 161 -9.52 -3.39 13.51
CA ALA A 161 -8.81 -4.67 13.51
C ALA A 161 -9.59 -5.75 14.28
N LYS A 162 -9.72 -6.95 13.69
CA LYS A 162 -10.40 -8.12 14.30
C LYS A 162 -11.83 -7.83 14.82
N GLY A 163 -12.55 -6.92 14.17
CA GLY A 163 -13.90 -6.53 14.57
C GLY A 163 -13.97 -5.52 15.72
N LEU A 164 -12.83 -5.01 16.19
CA LEU A 164 -12.74 -3.98 17.21
C LEU A 164 -12.15 -2.69 16.61
N VAL A 165 -12.43 -1.57 17.28
CA VAL A 165 -11.91 -0.25 16.93
C VAL A 165 -10.87 0.16 17.94
N PHE A 166 -9.74 0.64 17.45
CA PHE A 166 -8.64 1.17 18.24
C PHE A 166 -8.39 2.62 17.87
N ILE A 167 -8.01 3.44 18.83
CA ILE A 167 -7.61 4.84 18.64
C ILE A 167 -6.10 4.92 18.90
N ILE A 168 -5.38 5.54 17.99
CA ILE A 168 -3.95 5.83 18.16
C ILE A 168 -3.81 6.94 19.20
N THR A 169 -3.17 6.66 20.33
CA THR A 169 -3.04 7.65 21.42
C THR A 169 -1.63 8.21 21.55
N GLU A 170 -0.62 7.38 21.28
CA GLU A 170 0.79 7.76 21.46
C GLU A 170 1.66 7.19 20.34
N LEU A 171 2.84 7.78 20.18
CA LEU A 171 3.84 7.42 19.17
C LEU A 171 5.22 7.32 19.84
N ASP A 172 6.04 6.38 19.37
CA ASP A 172 7.44 6.27 19.78
C ASP A 172 8.34 7.38 19.19
N VAL A 173 9.35 7.82 19.94
CA VAL A 173 10.30 8.87 19.53
C VAL A 173 11.04 8.47 18.26
N TRP A 174 11.42 7.20 18.11
CA TRP A 174 12.06 6.71 16.89
C TRP A 174 11.14 6.84 15.67
N SER A 175 9.86 6.51 15.86
CA SER A 175 8.86 6.59 14.78
C SER A 175 8.65 8.03 14.32
N TYR A 176 8.66 9.00 15.25
CA TYR A 176 8.62 10.42 14.91
C TYR A 176 9.86 10.89 14.13
N LYS A 177 11.06 10.47 14.53
CA LYS A 177 12.28 10.79 13.78
C LYS A 177 12.20 10.27 12.35
N TYR A 178 11.73 9.03 12.19
CA TYR A 178 11.51 8.44 10.88
C TYR A 178 10.46 9.21 10.04
N MET A 179 9.39 9.71 10.67
CA MET A 179 8.38 10.56 10.01
C MET A 179 8.98 11.87 9.49
N ILE A 180 9.90 12.49 10.24
CA ILE A 180 10.59 13.72 9.81
C ILE A 180 11.56 13.45 8.64
N GLU A 181 12.25 12.32 8.66
CA GLU A 181 13.17 11.92 7.60
C GLU A 181 12.43 11.61 6.28
N ASN A 182 11.19 11.08 6.37
CA ASN A 182 10.42 10.58 5.23
C ASN A 182 9.04 11.26 5.13
N LYS A 183 9.01 12.60 5.08
CA LYS A 183 7.76 13.41 5.18
C LYS A 183 6.75 13.13 4.07
N ASP A 184 7.20 12.63 2.92
CA ASP A 184 6.37 12.27 1.77
C ASP A 184 5.47 11.04 2.03
N MET A 185 5.88 10.18 2.95
CA MET A 185 5.12 8.99 3.33
C MET A 185 3.97 9.28 4.29
N PHE A 186 3.99 10.43 4.98
CA PHE A 186 3.04 10.76 6.04
C PHE A 186 2.21 12.00 5.71
N THR A 187 1.06 12.13 6.38
CA THR A 187 0.24 13.33 6.30
C THR A 187 0.82 14.42 7.21
N GLN A 188 0.76 15.69 6.80
CA GLN A 188 1.27 16.81 7.62
C GLN A 188 0.61 16.87 9.00
N ASP A 189 -0.70 16.62 9.05
CA ASP A 189 -1.46 16.54 10.30
C ASP A 189 -0.91 15.45 11.26
N ALA A 190 -0.49 14.31 10.73
CA ALA A 190 0.11 13.24 11.54
C ALA A 190 1.46 13.68 12.14
N ILE A 191 2.28 14.41 11.38
CA ILE A 191 3.57 14.94 11.83
C ILE A 191 3.37 16.01 12.91
N ASP A 192 2.45 16.95 12.69
CA ASP A 192 2.14 18.02 13.63
C ASP A 192 1.53 17.49 14.93
N GLY A 193 0.60 16.53 14.83
CA GLY A 193 0.02 15.84 15.97
C GLY A 193 1.07 15.10 16.80
N ALA A 194 1.97 14.37 16.13
CA ALA A 194 3.10 13.69 16.76
C ALA A 194 4.04 14.66 17.49
N LYS A 195 4.38 15.78 16.85
CA LYS A 195 5.21 16.83 17.44
C LYS A 195 4.60 17.38 18.73
N ARG A 196 3.33 17.79 18.68
CA ARG A 196 2.58 18.31 19.84
C ARG A 196 2.55 17.31 20.99
N PHE A 197 2.31 16.04 20.69
CA PHE A 197 2.31 14.98 21.70
C PHE A 197 3.69 14.85 22.38
N LEU A 198 4.76 14.76 21.62
CA LEU A 198 6.11 14.58 22.17
C LEU A 198 6.62 15.80 22.95
N GLU A 199 6.27 17.02 22.50
CA GLU A 199 6.52 18.26 23.23
C GLU A 199 5.78 18.29 24.56
N SER A 200 4.49 17.89 24.58
CA SER A 200 3.70 17.82 25.82
C SER A 200 4.28 16.85 26.86
N LYS A 201 5.05 15.86 26.41
CA LYS A 201 5.71 14.87 27.26
C LYS A 201 7.17 15.22 27.58
N ASN A 202 7.69 16.35 27.10
CA ASN A 202 9.10 16.75 27.21
C ASN A 202 10.09 15.66 26.69
N LEU A 203 9.67 14.88 25.69
CA LEU A 203 10.48 13.80 25.11
C LEU A 203 11.38 14.28 23.97
N LEU A 204 11.10 15.46 23.42
CA LEU A 204 11.98 16.19 22.51
C LEU A 204 12.87 17.12 23.33
N LYS A 205 13.98 16.59 23.85
CA LYS A 205 15.05 17.47 24.33
C LYS A 205 15.72 18.12 23.13
N SER A 206 15.74 19.44 23.09
CA SER A 206 16.59 20.21 22.19
C SER A 206 18.01 19.66 22.32
N GLN A 207 18.61 19.25 21.21
CA GLN A 207 20.07 19.15 21.13
C GLN A 207 20.61 20.59 21.15
N GLU A 208 20.62 21.21 22.32
CA GLU A 208 21.46 22.36 22.60
C GLU A 208 22.43 21.90 23.69
N ASN A 209 23.73 22.08 23.45
CA ASN A 209 24.89 21.68 24.28
C ASN A 209 25.41 20.24 24.19
N VAL A 210 25.87 19.84 23.01
CA VAL A 210 27.00 18.88 22.90
C VAL A 210 28.23 19.53 22.24
N ASP A 211 28.08 20.65 21.52
CA ASP A 211 29.19 21.28 20.79
C ASP A 211 30.06 22.24 21.64
N GLU A 212 29.66 22.61 22.86
CA GLU A 212 30.49 23.48 23.73
C GLU A 212 31.51 22.73 24.59
N ILE A 213 31.38 21.40 24.76
CA ILE A 213 32.30 20.63 25.64
C ILE A 213 33.57 20.22 24.86
N SER A 214 33.50 20.01 23.54
CA SER A 214 34.66 19.60 22.74
C SER A 214 35.71 20.70 22.50
N VAL A 215 35.35 21.97 22.68
CA VAL A 215 36.29 23.09 22.48
C VAL A 215 37.11 23.36 23.74
N HIS A 216 36.55 23.14 24.94
CA HIS A 216 37.29 23.37 26.18
C HIS A 216 38.31 22.26 26.49
N GLU A 217 38.02 21.00 26.13
CA GLU A 217 38.93 19.88 26.38
C GLU A 217 40.13 19.87 25.42
N SER A 218 39.97 20.46 24.23
CA SER A 218 41.06 20.59 23.24
C SER A 218 42.04 21.74 23.55
N THR A 219 41.63 22.73 24.36
CA THR A 219 42.47 23.90 24.66
C THR A 219 43.42 23.64 25.85
N THR A 220 43.08 22.70 26.75
CA THR A 220 43.92 22.40 27.93
C THR A 220 45.11 21.49 27.61
N ILE A 221 45.10 20.76 26.48
CA ILE A 221 46.16 19.79 26.14
C ILE A 221 47.36 20.46 25.42
N LEU A 222 47.24 21.71 24.98
CA LEU A 222 48.27 22.40 24.18
C LEU A 222 49.15 23.41 24.96
N SER A 223 48.98 23.55 26.28
CA SER A 223 49.75 24.54 27.08
C SER A 223 50.90 23.97 27.93
N ASP A 224 51.11 22.64 27.96
CA ASP A 224 52.19 22.01 28.73
C ASP A 224 53.17 21.25 27.83
N THR A 225 54.03 21.99 27.10
CA THR A 225 55.35 21.53 26.61
C THR A 225 56.32 22.68 26.54
#